data_AF-A0A1H7QGC1-F1
#
_entry.id   AF-A0A1H7QGC1-F1
#
_cell.length_a   1.000
_cell.length_b   1.000
_cell.length_c   1.000
_cell.angle_alpha   90.00
_cell.angle_beta   90.00
_cell.angle_gamma   90.00
#
_symmetry.space_group_name_H-M   'P 1'
#
loop_
_entity.id
_entity.type
_entity.pdbx_description
1 polymer ?
#
loop_
_entity_poly.entity_id
_entity_poly.type
_entity_poly.pdbx_seq_one_letter_code
_entity_poly.pdbx_strand_id
1 'polypeptide(L)'
;MKKMTERYTLTSSQKMMVFVLSMSLYGLSNMFTELIPKLQLGPIELSVEYFAFIPLTLCILFHPMIAALGAALGEVIFGELMLGQFGGLGELEKFITFSFAMYVAGRMVSDPRNRRQVGIAAMTGVIIHQFLSSLVDIGKVWIGVEQLEAVPGLAESVVLIEGVGFLNDVLFSGILFALLPTLYLVPLLYGKIEPLLGIKPRNPGMKYEGIGFFRPKLILIGVLLLALAFGAESLSEMDINFAVWETDYADQYGSASIWISIGAAALVAVVTLLIMRAKRNKNKTVPGTENRPYA
;
A
#
# COMPACT_ATOMS: atom_id res chain seq x y z
N MET A 1 3.49 25.27 33.22
CA MET A 1 4.41 24.42 32.42
C MET A 1 3.59 23.51 31.50
N LYS A 2 3.67 23.73 30.18
CA LYS A 2 3.05 22.87 29.17
C LYS A 2 3.81 21.54 29.19
N LYS A 3 3.20 20.44 29.69
CA LYS A 3 3.75 19.09 29.51
C LYS A 3 3.86 18.86 28.00
N MET A 4 5.09 18.91 27.46
CA MET A 4 5.33 18.44 26.10
C MET A 4 4.94 16.97 26.08
N THR A 5 3.84 16.67 25.41
CA THR A 5 3.35 15.31 25.23
C THR A 5 4.40 14.60 24.38
N GLU A 6 5.20 13.72 24.99
CA GLU A 6 6.19 12.92 24.27
C GLU A 6 5.49 12.22 23.09
N ARG A 7 5.90 12.58 21.87
CA ARG A 7 5.40 11.91 20.67
C ARG A 7 5.95 10.49 20.73
N TYR A 8 5.07 9.50 20.72
CA TYR A 8 5.50 8.11 20.65
C TYR A 8 6.16 7.84 19.31
N THR A 9 7.47 7.60 19.37
CA THR A 9 8.30 7.30 18.21
C THR A 9 8.81 5.88 18.33
N LEU A 10 8.52 5.06 17.31
CA LEU A 10 9.10 3.73 17.17
C LEU A 10 10.59 3.82 16.84
N THR A 11 11.38 2.87 17.35
CA THR A 11 12.78 2.71 16.94
C THR A 11 12.87 2.27 15.47
N SER A 12 14.04 2.45 14.85
CA SER A 12 14.25 2.02 13.46
C SER A 12 14.00 0.52 13.27
N SER A 13 14.45 -0.31 14.22
CA SER A 13 14.24 -1.76 14.18
C SER A 13 12.75 -2.13 14.31
N GLN A 14 11.99 -1.44 15.16
CA GLN A 14 10.54 -1.65 15.28
C GLN A 14 9.80 -1.29 14.00
N LYS A 15 10.18 -0.18 13.34
CA LYS A 15 9.61 0.17 12.03
C LYS A 15 9.91 -0.92 11.00
N MET A 16 11.15 -1.43 10.97
CA MET A 16 11.52 -2.50 10.06
C MET A 16 10.70 -3.77 10.33
N MET A 17 10.52 -4.16 11.58
CA MET A 17 9.69 -5.33 11.94
C MET A 17 8.24 -5.18 11.48
N VAL A 18 7.61 -4.03 11.71
CA VAL A 18 6.24 -3.76 11.23
C VAL A 18 6.18 -3.82 9.71
N PHE A 19 7.17 -3.24 9.03
CA PHE A 19 7.25 -3.26 7.58
C PHE A 19 7.33 -4.70 7.03
N VAL A 20 8.28 -5.50 7.52
CA VAL A 20 8.47 -6.89 7.07
C VAL A 20 7.24 -7.73 7.38
N LEU A 21 6.66 -7.59 8.57
CA LEU A 21 5.44 -8.30 8.96
C LEU A 21 4.28 -7.96 8.02
N SER A 22 4.10 -6.68 7.69
CA SER A 22 3.02 -6.24 6.81
C SER A 22 3.23 -6.69 5.37
N MET A 23 4.47 -6.60 4.89
CA MET A 23 4.88 -7.09 3.58
C MET A 23 4.64 -8.59 3.43
N SER A 24 5.09 -9.40 4.39
CA SER A 24 4.95 -10.85 4.28
C SER A 24 3.51 -11.32 4.44
N LEU A 25 2.77 -10.82 5.43
CA LEU A 25 1.41 -11.27 5.68
C LEU A 25 0.47 -10.92 4.53
N TYR A 26 0.54 -9.69 4.03
CA TYR A 26 -0.35 -9.28 2.95
C TYR A 26 0.09 -9.86 1.60
N GLY A 27 1.40 -9.89 1.31
CA GLY A 27 1.90 -10.52 0.10
C GLY A 27 1.52 -12.01 -0.01
N LEU A 28 1.71 -12.78 1.06
CA LEU A 28 1.27 -14.18 1.11
C LEU A 28 -0.24 -14.29 0.96
N SER A 29 -1.01 -13.38 1.57
CA SER A 29 -2.46 -13.41 1.45
C SER A 29 -2.93 -13.17 0.02
N ASN A 30 -2.20 -12.34 -0.74
CA ASN A 30 -2.54 -12.08 -2.13
C ASN A 30 -2.32 -13.31 -3.02
N MET A 31 -1.24 -14.06 -2.76
CA MET A 31 -1.03 -15.35 -3.43
C MET A 31 -2.17 -16.34 -3.16
N PHE A 32 -2.80 -16.27 -1.99
CA PHE A 32 -3.96 -17.12 -1.68
C PHE A 32 -5.25 -16.62 -2.34
N THR A 33 -5.48 -15.31 -2.44
CA THR A 33 -6.69 -14.76 -3.09
C THR A 33 -6.71 -15.04 -4.58
N GLU A 34 -5.55 -15.03 -5.24
CA GLU A 34 -5.41 -15.37 -6.66
C GLU A 34 -5.79 -16.84 -6.98
N LEU A 35 -5.72 -17.72 -5.99
CA LEU A 35 -6.16 -19.12 -6.13
C LEU A 35 -7.68 -19.28 -5.97
N ILE A 36 -8.41 -18.26 -5.52
CA ILE A 36 -9.84 -18.33 -5.28
C ILE A 36 -10.58 -18.11 -6.62
N PRO A 37 -11.44 -19.05 -7.06
CA PRO A 37 -12.15 -18.90 -8.32
C PRO A 37 -13.17 -17.76 -8.27
N LYS A 38 -13.28 -17.01 -9.36
CA LYS A 38 -14.31 -15.98 -9.54
C LYS A 38 -15.67 -16.65 -9.76
N LEU A 39 -16.67 -16.28 -8.96
CA LEU A 39 -18.02 -16.81 -9.07
C LEU A 39 -18.88 -15.86 -9.88
N GLN A 40 -19.26 -16.24 -11.09
CA GLN A 40 -20.20 -15.47 -11.91
C GLN A 40 -21.64 -15.80 -11.52
N LEU A 41 -22.36 -14.81 -10.97
CA LEU A 41 -23.80 -14.89 -10.72
C LEU A 41 -24.53 -13.93 -11.67
N GLY A 42 -24.71 -14.34 -12.92
CA GLY A 42 -25.39 -13.52 -13.93
C GLY A 42 -24.54 -12.31 -14.35
N PRO A 43 -25.08 -11.07 -14.39
CA PRO A 43 -24.33 -9.87 -14.77
C PRO A 43 -23.38 -9.35 -13.68
N ILE A 44 -23.36 -9.99 -12.50
CA ILE A 44 -22.52 -9.59 -11.37
C ILE A 44 -21.44 -10.65 -11.17
N GLU A 45 -20.19 -10.23 -11.29
CA GLU A 45 -19.03 -11.05 -10.94
C GLU A 45 -18.77 -10.91 -9.43
N LEU A 46 -18.90 -12.01 -8.69
CA LEU A 46 -18.46 -12.06 -7.30
C LEU A 46 -17.01 -12.55 -7.28
N SER A 47 -16.09 -11.61 -7.40
CA SER A 47 -14.66 -11.82 -7.18
C SER A 47 -14.26 -11.34 -5.79
N VAL A 48 -13.29 -12.04 -5.19
CA VAL A 48 -12.56 -11.51 -4.06
C VAL A 48 -11.42 -10.69 -4.64
N GLU A 49 -11.55 -9.38 -4.60
CA GLU A 49 -10.52 -8.48 -5.15
C GLU A 49 -9.22 -8.63 -4.36
N TYR A 50 -9.26 -8.48 -3.03
CA TYR A 50 -8.13 -8.71 -2.14
C TYR A 50 -8.58 -8.83 -0.68
N PHE A 51 -7.74 -9.41 0.16
CA PHE A 51 -7.98 -9.50 1.61
C PHE A 51 -7.60 -8.22 2.35
N ALA A 52 -8.37 -7.15 2.11
CA ALA A 52 -8.21 -5.82 2.70
C ALA A 52 -8.11 -5.83 4.23
N PHE A 53 -8.72 -6.80 4.90
CA PHE A 53 -8.73 -6.85 6.37
C PHE A 53 -7.33 -6.98 7.00
N ILE A 54 -6.38 -7.64 6.33
CA ILE A 54 -5.01 -7.86 6.83
C ILE A 54 -4.25 -6.53 6.94
N PRO A 55 -4.05 -5.78 5.83
CA PRO A 55 -3.35 -4.51 5.84
C PRO A 55 -4.10 -3.48 6.70
N LEU A 56 -5.43 -3.45 6.68
CA LEU A 56 -6.23 -2.58 7.55
C LEU A 56 -5.95 -2.86 9.04
N THR A 57 -5.95 -4.13 9.44
CA THR A 57 -5.69 -4.52 10.84
C THR A 57 -4.29 -4.07 11.27
N LEU A 58 -3.28 -4.29 10.44
CA LEU A 58 -1.91 -3.88 10.72
C LEU A 58 -1.76 -2.35 10.76
N CYS A 59 -2.42 -1.62 9.86
CA CYS A 59 -2.41 -0.16 9.84
C CYS A 59 -3.10 0.45 11.07
N ILE A 60 -4.13 -0.22 11.61
CA ILE A 60 -4.83 0.23 12.82
C ILE A 60 -3.99 -0.04 14.08
N LEU A 61 -3.37 -1.22 14.18
CA LEU A 61 -2.65 -1.65 15.38
C LEU A 61 -1.23 -1.07 15.45
N PHE A 62 -0.55 -0.93 14.32
CA PHE A 62 0.82 -0.42 14.23
C PHE A 62 0.89 0.99 13.64
N HIS A 63 2.09 1.42 13.24
CA HIS A 63 2.31 2.71 12.59
C HIS A 63 1.74 2.70 11.17
N PRO A 64 0.67 3.48 10.87
CA PRO A 64 -0.12 3.32 9.64
C PRO A 64 0.71 3.43 8.36
N MET A 65 1.63 4.41 8.28
CA MET A 65 2.46 4.60 7.07
C MET A 65 3.37 3.41 6.79
N ILE A 66 3.95 2.80 7.84
CA ILE A 66 4.95 1.74 7.66
C ILE A 66 4.25 0.42 7.32
N ALA A 67 3.10 0.17 7.94
CA ALA A 67 2.26 -0.96 7.60
C ALA A 67 1.69 -0.84 6.17
N ALA A 68 1.15 0.33 5.79
CA ALA A 68 0.58 0.54 4.46
C ALA A 68 1.62 0.34 3.35
N LEU A 69 2.80 0.98 3.47
CA LEU A 69 3.89 0.80 2.50
C LEU A 69 4.42 -0.64 2.48
N GLY A 70 4.50 -1.28 3.66
CA GLY A 70 4.91 -2.68 3.76
C GLY A 70 3.94 -3.59 3.03
N ALA A 71 2.64 -3.43 3.27
CA ALA A 71 1.59 -4.18 2.58
C ALA A 71 1.66 -3.95 1.05
N ALA A 72 1.64 -2.71 0.58
CA ALA A 72 1.71 -2.41 -0.85
C ALA A 72 2.96 -3.03 -1.52
N LEU A 73 4.12 -2.99 -0.85
CA LEU A 73 5.32 -3.66 -1.36
C LEU A 73 5.16 -5.19 -1.37
N GLY A 74 4.50 -5.76 -0.35
CA GLY A 74 4.20 -7.18 -0.28
C GLY A 74 3.33 -7.65 -1.44
N GLU A 75 2.32 -6.89 -1.80
CA GLU A 75 1.48 -7.13 -2.98
C GLU A 75 2.31 -7.10 -4.27
N VAL A 76 3.09 -6.05 -4.50
CA VAL A 76 3.96 -5.95 -5.69
C VAL A 76 4.94 -7.12 -5.80
N ILE A 77 5.53 -7.57 -4.68
CA ILE A 77 6.53 -8.64 -4.71
C ILE A 77 5.88 -10.02 -4.83
N PHE A 78 4.91 -10.33 -3.98
CA PHE A 78 4.35 -11.68 -3.88
C PHE A 78 3.12 -11.89 -4.75
N GLY A 79 2.30 -10.85 -4.91
CA GLY A 79 1.12 -10.85 -5.77
C GLY A 79 1.47 -10.72 -7.24
N GLU A 80 2.40 -9.84 -7.58
CA GLU A 80 2.66 -9.52 -8.99
C GLU A 80 3.94 -10.20 -9.50
N LEU A 81 5.08 -9.88 -8.90
CA LEU A 81 6.39 -10.34 -9.37
C LEU A 81 6.58 -11.86 -9.26
N MET A 82 6.17 -12.48 -8.15
CA MET A 82 6.29 -13.93 -7.98
C MET A 82 5.32 -14.74 -8.84
N LEU A 83 4.16 -14.17 -9.19
CA LEU A 83 3.19 -14.82 -10.08
C LEU A 83 3.53 -14.59 -11.57
N GLY A 84 4.54 -13.77 -11.87
CA GLY A 84 4.99 -13.50 -13.23
C GLY A 84 4.08 -12.57 -14.02
N GLN A 85 3.19 -11.84 -13.33
CA GLN A 85 2.20 -10.94 -13.92
C GLN A 85 2.57 -9.45 -13.70
N PHE A 86 3.81 -9.16 -13.31
CA PHE A 86 4.25 -7.81 -12.99
C PHE A 86 4.20 -6.87 -14.21
N GLY A 87 3.22 -5.97 -14.22
CA GLY A 87 2.96 -5.00 -15.28
C GLY A 87 3.89 -3.77 -15.32
N GLY A 88 5.00 -3.76 -14.59
CA GLY A 88 5.97 -2.67 -14.67
C GLY A 88 5.50 -1.39 -13.98
N LEU A 89 5.27 -0.32 -14.76
CA LEU A 89 4.87 0.98 -14.22
C LEU A 89 3.41 1.02 -13.77
N GLY A 90 2.53 0.19 -14.34
CA GLY A 90 1.13 0.15 -13.91
C GLY A 90 0.95 -0.33 -12.48
N GLU A 91 1.84 -1.23 -12.01
CA GLU A 91 1.85 -1.65 -10.60
C GLU A 91 2.17 -0.52 -9.62
N LEU A 92 2.76 0.57 -10.10
CA LEU A 92 3.00 1.76 -9.28
C LEU A 92 1.69 2.46 -8.94
N GLU A 93 0.68 2.41 -9.81
CA GLU A 93 -0.65 2.94 -9.53
C GLU A 93 -1.24 2.24 -8.31
N LYS A 94 -1.41 0.91 -8.39
CA LYS A 94 -1.90 0.07 -7.29
C LYS A 94 -1.11 0.34 -6.01
N PHE A 95 0.22 0.35 -6.09
CA PHE A 95 1.08 0.62 -4.94
C PHE A 95 0.74 1.95 -4.24
N ILE A 96 0.54 3.02 -5.02
CA ILE A 96 0.30 4.38 -4.50
C ILE A 96 -1.11 4.52 -3.93
N THR A 97 -2.12 4.15 -4.71
CA THR A 97 -3.53 4.30 -4.34
C THR A 97 -3.84 3.46 -3.11
N PHE A 98 -3.37 2.21 -3.09
CA PHE A 98 -3.50 1.29 -1.96
C PHE A 98 -2.78 1.80 -0.71
N SER A 99 -1.49 2.17 -0.83
CA SER A 99 -0.72 2.71 0.31
C SER A 99 -1.40 3.92 0.93
N PHE A 100 -1.91 4.83 0.09
CA PHE A 100 -2.59 6.03 0.56
C PHE A 100 -3.91 5.70 1.27
N ALA A 101 -4.74 4.86 0.67
CA ALA A 101 -6.02 4.45 1.24
C ALA A 101 -5.86 3.77 2.61
N MET A 102 -4.94 2.80 2.72
CA MET A 102 -4.65 2.09 3.96
C MET A 102 -4.04 3.02 5.03
N TYR A 103 -3.18 3.95 4.63
CA TYR A 103 -2.66 4.98 5.52
C TYR A 103 -3.78 5.84 6.11
N VAL A 104 -4.70 6.33 5.27
CA VAL A 104 -5.83 7.15 5.73
C VAL A 104 -6.71 6.35 6.70
N ALA A 105 -7.08 5.12 6.36
CA ALA A 105 -7.88 4.24 7.21
C ALA A 105 -7.23 3.97 8.58
N GLY A 106 -5.96 3.56 8.62
CA GLY A 106 -5.26 3.27 9.88
C GLY A 106 -5.08 4.50 10.79
N ARG A 107 -5.13 5.71 10.21
CA ARG A 107 -5.08 6.97 10.96
C ARG A 107 -6.45 7.41 11.48
N MET A 108 -7.54 6.95 10.89
CA MET A 108 -8.91 7.25 11.35
C MET A 108 -9.25 6.56 12.67
N VAL A 109 -8.61 5.44 12.99
CA VAL A 109 -8.84 4.71 14.24
C VAL A 109 -7.95 5.26 15.35
N SER A 110 -8.56 5.83 16.38
CA SER A 110 -7.88 6.29 17.58
C SER A 110 -7.88 5.21 18.66
N ASP A 111 -9.03 4.54 18.84
CA ASP A 111 -9.19 3.43 19.77
C ASP A 111 -9.50 2.13 19.00
N PRO A 112 -8.55 1.18 18.93
CA PRO A 112 -8.76 -0.12 18.29
C PRO A 112 -9.85 -0.98 18.94
N ARG A 113 -10.26 -0.68 20.18
CA ARG A 113 -11.36 -1.39 20.86
C ARG A 113 -12.73 -0.88 20.44
N ASN A 114 -12.81 0.34 19.89
CA ASN A 114 -14.06 0.93 19.44
C ASN A 114 -14.46 0.36 18.07
N ARG A 115 -15.32 -0.67 18.09
CA ARG A 115 -15.81 -1.35 16.88
C ARG A 115 -16.44 -0.40 15.85
N ARG A 116 -17.13 0.67 16.28
CA ARG A 116 -17.71 1.64 15.34
C ARG A 116 -16.64 2.39 14.56
N GLN A 117 -15.60 2.83 15.26
CA GLN A 117 -14.49 3.56 14.64
C GLN A 117 -13.70 2.66 13.69
N VAL A 118 -13.45 1.40 14.10
CA VAL A 118 -12.81 0.38 13.26
C VAL A 118 -13.62 0.11 12.01
N GLY A 119 -14.95 -0.06 12.12
CA GLY A 119 -15.81 -0.33 10.98
C GLY A 119 -15.87 0.84 9.98
N ILE A 120 -16.00 2.07 10.49
CA ILE A 120 -15.96 3.27 9.63
C ILE A 120 -14.62 3.37 8.90
N ALA A 121 -13.50 3.13 9.60
CA ALA A 121 -12.17 3.18 8.99
C ALA A 121 -11.97 2.09 7.94
N ALA A 122 -12.44 0.87 8.20
CA ALA A 122 -12.36 -0.24 7.24
C ALA A 122 -13.09 0.09 5.94
N MET A 123 -14.35 0.52 6.02
CA MET A 123 -15.12 0.91 4.83
C MET A 123 -14.51 2.11 4.13
N THR A 124 -14.06 3.12 4.88
CA THR A 124 -13.47 4.32 4.27
C THR A 124 -12.17 4.00 3.54
N GLY A 125 -11.36 3.08 4.07
CA GLY A 125 -10.15 2.60 3.37
C GLY A 125 -10.48 1.97 2.03
N VAL A 126 -11.43 1.03 2.00
CA VAL A 126 -11.86 0.38 0.75
C VAL A 126 -12.47 1.38 -0.22
N ILE A 127 -13.35 2.26 0.24
CA ILE A 127 -13.99 3.29 -0.60
C ILE A 127 -12.94 4.21 -1.21
N ILE A 128 -11.95 4.68 -0.43
CA ILE A 128 -10.89 5.53 -0.97
C ILE A 128 -10.06 4.78 -2.01
N HIS A 129 -9.70 3.52 -1.74
CA HIS A 129 -8.92 2.72 -2.67
C HIS A 129 -9.66 2.54 -4.00
N GLN A 130 -10.87 1.99 -3.95
CA GLN A 130 -11.66 1.70 -5.15
C GLN A 130 -12.04 2.96 -5.92
N PHE A 131 -12.30 4.06 -5.21
CA PHE A 131 -12.62 5.33 -5.85
C PHE A 131 -11.40 5.91 -6.59
N LEU A 132 -10.20 5.82 -6.01
CA LEU A 132 -9.00 6.31 -6.67
C LEU A 132 -8.64 5.44 -7.88
N SER A 133 -8.75 4.11 -7.76
CA SER A 133 -8.54 3.18 -8.88
C SER A 133 -9.51 3.45 -10.03
N SER A 134 -10.83 3.44 -9.75
CA SER A 134 -11.84 3.73 -10.78
C SER A 134 -11.69 5.12 -11.43
N LEU A 135 -11.17 6.12 -10.71
CA LEU A 135 -10.84 7.42 -11.32
C LEU A 135 -9.66 7.35 -12.30
N VAL A 136 -8.64 6.54 -12.00
CA VAL A 136 -7.53 6.29 -12.93
C VAL A 136 -8.06 5.56 -14.16
N ASP A 137 -8.90 4.54 -13.96
CA ASP A 137 -9.48 3.74 -15.04
C ASP A 137 -10.38 4.54 -15.98
N ILE A 138 -11.25 5.39 -15.43
CA ILE A 138 -12.06 6.32 -16.24
C ILE A 138 -11.15 7.34 -16.95
N GLY A 139 -10.12 7.82 -16.25
CA GLY A 139 -9.19 8.83 -16.77
C GLY A 139 -8.44 8.36 -18.00
N LYS A 140 -7.99 7.10 -18.03
CA LYS A 140 -7.16 6.56 -19.13
C LYS A 140 -7.97 6.42 -20.42
N VAL A 141 -9.24 6.03 -20.30
CA VAL A 141 -10.17 5.98 -21.45
C VAL A 141 -10.48 7.38 -21.96
N TRP A 142 -10.72 8.34 -21.07
CA TRP A 142 -11.07 9.71 -21.47
C TRP A 142 -9.93 10.45 -22.17
N ILE A 143 -8.69 10.18 -21.77
CA ILE A 143 -7.49 10.77 -22.38
C ILE A 143 -7.08 10.00 -23.65
N GLY A 144 -7.69 8.83 -23.91
CA GLY A 144 -7.42 8.02 -25.09
C GLY A 144 -6.09 7.27 -25.01
N VAL A 145 -5.65 6.94 -23.80
CA VAL A 145 -4.45 6.13 -23.56
C VAL A 145 -4.76 4.66 -23.84
N GLU A 146 -5.94 4.19 -23.44
CA GLU A 146 -6.41 2.85 -23.80
C GLU A 146 -6.94 2.80 -25.24
N GLN A 147 -6.46 1.82 -26.00
CA GLN A 147 -6.81 1.58 -27.41
C GLN A 147 -8.13 0.82 -27.54
N LEU A 148 -9.21 1.35 -26.98
CA LEU A 148 -10.53 0.83 -27.28
C LEU A 148 -10.95 1.36 -28.66
N GLU A 149 -11.36 0.48 -29.58
CA GLU A 149 -11.92 0.89 -30.88
C GLU A 149 -12.98 1.97 -30.62
N ALA A 150 -12.83 3.13 -31.28
CA ALA A 150 -13.61 4.33 -31.00
C ALA A 150 -15.09 4.15 -31.42
N VAL A 151 -15.85 3.44 -30.60
CA VAL A 151 -17.29 3.28 -30.73
C VAL A 151 -17.97 4.48 -30.04
N PRO A 152 -18.92 5.16 -30.70
CA PRO A 152 -19.66 6.24 -30.06
C PRO A 152 -20.38 5.74 -28.80
N GLY A 153 -20.15 6.40 -27.66
CA GLY A 153 -20.71 6.03 -26.34
C GLY A 153 -19.77 5.23 -25.43
N LEU A 154 -18.57 4.89 -25.89
CA LEU A 154 -17.59 4.13 -25.11
C LEU A 154 -17.22 4.80 -23.79
N ALA A 155 -16.89 6.09 -23.79
CA ALA A 155 -16.50 6.82 -22.58
C ALA A 155 -17.61 6.86 -21.51
N GLU A 156 -18.88 6.95 -21.93
CA GLU A 156 -20.04 6.91 -21.03
C GLU A 156 -20.30 5.49 -20.51
N SER A 157 -20.02 4.48 -21.35
CA SER A 157 -20.14 3.07 -21.00
C SER A 157 -19.09 2.66 -19.97
N VAL A 158 -17.85 3.16 -20.09
CA VAL A 158 -16.77 2.90 -19.12
C VAL A 158 -17.12 3.48 -17.74
N VAL A 159 -17.64 4.70 -17.68
CA VAL A 159 -18.07 5.29 -16.39
C VAL A 159 -19.15 4.43 -15.72
N LEU A 160 -20.06 3.86 -16.52
CA LEU A 160 -21.09 2.94 -16.01
C LEU A 160 -20.49 1.61 -15.55
N ILE A 161 -19.58 1.02 -16.33
CA ILE A 161 -18.93 -0.26 -16.00
C ILE A 161 -18.08 -0.12 -14.74
N GLU A 162 -17.19 0.86 -14.70
CA GLU A 162 -16.33 1.14 -13.55
C GLU A 162 -17.14 1.59 -12.33
N GLY A 163 -18.19 2.38 -12.53
CA GLY A 163 -19.07 2.81 -11.44
C GLY A 163 -19.84 1.65 -10.81
N VAL A 164 -20.31 0.69 -11.61
CA VAL A 164 -20.97 -0.53 -11.13
C VAL A 164 -19.96 -1.47 -10.46
N GLY A 165 -18.76 -1.63 -11.04
CA GLY A 165 -17.65 -2.37 -10.45
C GLY A 165 -17.28 -1.83 -9.08
N PHE A 166 -17.02 -0.52 -8.99
CA PHE A 166 -16.75 0.18 -7.73
C PHE A 166 -17.80 -0.11 -6.65
N LEU A 167 -19.10 -0.03 -6.99
CA LEU A 167 -20.18 -0.31 -6.04
C LEU A 167 -20.20 -1.78 -5.63
N ASN A 168 -20.00 -2.69 -6.56
CA ASN A 168 -19.95 -4.12 -6.31
C ASN A 168 -18.81 -4.46 -5.34
N ASP A 169 -17.60 -3.95 -5.61
CA ASP A 169 -16.41 -4.22 -4.81
C ASP A 169 -16.55 -3.65 -3.40
N VAL A 170 -17.05 -2.41 -3.27
CA VAL A 170 -17.29 -1.81 -1.95
C VAL A 170 -18.35 -2.56 -1.15
N LEU A 171 -19.45 -3.00 -1.79
CA LEU A 171 -20.57 -3.64 -1.10
C LEU A 171 -20.32 -5.13 -0.79
N PHE A 172 -19.69 -5.87 -1.70
CA PHE A 172 -19.43 -7.29 -1.51
C PHE A 172 -18.07 -7.52 -0.86
N SER A 173 -16.98 -7.18 -1.58
CA SER A 173 -15.62 -7.39 -1.10
C SER A 173 -15.34 -6.56 0.15
N GLY A 174 -15.74 -5.27 0.14
CA GLY A 174 -15.57 -4.34 1.25
C GLY A 174 -16.31 -4.76 2.51
N ILE A 175 -17.53 -5.30 2.42
CA ILE A 175 -18.25 -5.78 3.61
C ILE A 175 -17.68 -7.12 4.09
N LEU A 176 -17.54 -8.09 3.19
CA LEU A 176 -17.26 -9.47 3.58
C LEU A 176 -15.77 -9.71 3.89
N PHE A 177 -14.87 -9.08 3.14
CA PHE A 177 -13.42 -9.27 3.25
C PHE A 177 -12.67 -8.06 3.80
N ALA A 178 -13.32 -6.92 4.03
CA ALA A 178 -12.72 -5.82 4.80
C ALA A 178 -13.42 -5.62 6.14
N LEU A 179 -14.71 -5.26 6.14
CA LEU A 179 -15.42 -4.83 7.34
C LEU A 179 -15.54 -5.94 8.39
N LEU A 180 -16.13 -7.08 8.03
CA LEU A 180 -16.41 -8.17 8.99
C LEU A 180 -15.14 -8.72 9.65
N PRO A 181 -14.07 -9.08 8.88
CA PRO A 181 -12.88 -9.64 9.49
C PRO A 181 -12.10 -8.58 10.27
N THR A 182 -12.05 -7.31 9.82
CA THR A 182 -11.38 -6.24 10.57
C THR A 182 -12.09 -5.93 11.90
N LEU A 183 -13.43 -5.92 11.93
CA LEU A 183 -14.20 -5.74 13.16
C LEU A 183 -13.95 -6.86 14.19
N TYR A 184 -13.65 -8.06 13.71
CA TYR A 184 -13.33 -9.21 14.55
C TYR A 184 -11.85 -9.22 15.00
N LEU A 185 -10.92 -9.03 14.07
CA LEU A 185 -9.48 -9.19 14.30
C LEU A 185 -8.87 -8.04 15.07
N VAL A 186 -9.25 -6.80 14.79
CA VAL A 186 -8.62 -5.63 15.44
C VAL A 186 -8.77 -5.67 16.96
N PRO A 187 -9.98 -5.85 17.54
CA PRO A 187 -10.11 -5.93 19.00
C PRO A 187 -9.48 -7.20 19.59
N LEU A 188 -9.41 -8.29 18.80
CA LEU A 188 -8.86 -9.56 19.24
C LEU A 188 -7.32 -9.54 19.36
N LEU A 189 -6.65 -8.85 18.43
CA LEU A 189 -5.20 -8.76 18.33
C LEU A 189 -4.62 -7.58 19.11
N TYR A 190 -5.44 -6.56 19.40
CA TYR A 190 -5.02 -5.39 20.17
C TYR A 190 -4.44 -5.79 21.54
N GLY A 191 -3.20 -5.36 21.79
CA GLY A 191 -2.47 -5.65 23.02
C GLY A 191 -1.80 -7.02 23.05
N LYS A 192 -1.94 -7.83 22.00
CA LYS A 192 -1.28 -9.15 21.88
C LYS A 192 -0.11 -9.11 20.92
N ILE A 193 -0.26 -8.48 19.76
CA ILE A 193 0.76 -8.48 18.70
C ILE A 193 1.81 -7.38 18.90
N GLU A 194 1.43 -6.25 19.47
CA GLU A 194 2.34 -5.13 19.69
C GLU A 194 3.46 -5.47 20.68
N PRO A 195 3.18 -6.10 21.84
CA PRO A 195 4.23 -6.50 22.78
C PRO A 195 5.23 -7.51 22.21
N LEU A 196 4.79 -8.38 21.30
CA LEU A 196 5.67 -9.35 20.64
C LEU A 196 6.75 -8.68 19.77
N LEU A 197 6.46 -7.49 19.24
CA LEU A 197 7.42 -6.67 18.49
C LEU A 197 8.17 -5.68 19.39
N GLY A 198 8.03 -5.80 20.72
CA GLY A 198 8.57 -4.85 21.68
C GLY A 198 7.93 -3.46 21.62
N ILE A 199 6.73 -3.36 21.04
CA ILE A 199 5.98 -2.11 20.84
C ILE A 199 4.95 -1.98 21.97
N LYS A 200 4.72 -0.76 22.45
CA LYS A 200 3.65 -0.51 23.42
C LYS A 200 2.32 -0.46 22.66
N PRO A 201 1.26 -1.16 23.14
CA PRO A 201 -0.05 -1.12 22.50
C PRO A 201 -0.57 0.31 22.33
N ARG A 202 -1.36 0.53 21.28
CA ARG A 202 -1.85 1.85 20.90
C ARG A 202 -2.81 2.42 21.95
N ASN A 203 -2.33 3.35 22.75
CA ASN A 203 -3.18 4.00 23.77
C ASN A 203 -4.31 4.84 23.14
N PRO A 204 -5.57 4.72 23.62
CA PRO A 204 -6.74 5.48 23.12
C PRO A 204 -6.63 7.02 23.20
N GLY A 205 -5.64 7.54 23.94
CA GLY A 205 -5.35 8.97 24.05
C GLY A 205 -4.15 9.45 23.22
N MET A 206 -3.43 8.54 22.55
CA MET A 206 -2.27 8.87 21.73
C MET A 206 -2.74 9.39 20.38
N LYS A 207 -3.00 10.71 20.36
CA LYS A 207 -3.25 11.44 19.13
C LYS A 207 -1.96 11.44 18.29
N TYR A 208 -1.79 10.46 17.41
CA TYR A 208 -1.07 10.74 16.17
C TYR A 208 -1.84 11.89 15.53
N GLU A 209 -1.26 13.10 15.51
CA GLU A 209 -1.90 14.37 15.11
C GLU A 209 -3.20 14.14 14.35
N GLY A 210 -4.33 14.23 15.06
CA GLY A 210 -5.61 13.76 14.56
C GLY A 210 -5.88 14.30 13.15
N ILE A 211 -6.17 13.38 12.24
CA ILE A 211 -6.75 13.71 10.96
C ILE A 211 -8.13 14.27 11.28
N GLY A 212 -8.26 15.60 11.25
CA GLY A 212 -9.51 16.14 10.75
C GLY A 212 -9.61 15.60 9.33
N PHE A 213 -10.67 14.86 9.04
CA PHE A 213 -10.94 14.15 7.78
C PHE A 213 -10.69 15.02 6.52
N PHE A 214 -10.65 16.35 6.70
CA PHE A 214 -10.28 17.35 5.71
C PHE A 214 -9.14 18.27 6.16
N ARG A 215 -7.94 17.76 6.48
CA ARG A 215 -6.77 18.63 6.47
C ARG A 215 -6.44 18.93 4.99
N PRO A 216 -6.41 20.21 4.55
CA PRO A 216 -6.13 20.54 3.15
C PRO A 216 -4.84 19.92 2.61
N LYS A 217 -3.85 19.73 3.50
CA LYS A 217 -2.58 19.04 3.16
C LYS A 217 -2.77 17.58 2.74
N LEU A 218 -3.66 16.82 3.39
CA LEU A 218 -3.89 15.42 3.03
C LEU A 218 -4.60 15.31 1.69
N ILE A 219 -5.56 16.21 1.43
CA ILE A 219 -6.27 16.28 0.15
C ILE A 219 -5.27 16.63 -0.97
N LEU A 220 -4.42 17.63 -0.75
CA LEU A 220 -3.39 18.02 -1.72
C LEU A 220 -2.41 16.87 -2.02
N ILE A 221 -1.98 16.15 -0.98
CA ILE A 221 -1.13 14.96 -1.14
C ILE A 221 -1.88 13.87 -1.90
N GLY A 222 -3.15 13.61 -1.57
CA GLY A 222 -3.98 12.62 -2.26
C GLY A 222 -4.15 12.94 -3.74
N VAL A 223 -4.43 14.19 -4.09
CA VAL A 223 -4.53 14.66 -5.49
C VAL A 223 -3.20 14.50 -6.22
N LEU A 224 -2.09 14.86 -5.58
CA LEU A 224 -0.76 14.71 -6.17
C LEU A 224 -0.40 13.23 -6.38
N LEU A 225 -0.73 12.37 -5.42
CA LEU A 225 -0.52 10.92 -5.54
C LEU A 225 -1.42 10.31 -6.62
N LEU A 226 -2.67 10.73 -6.73
CA LEU A 226 -3.57 10.32 -7.81
C LEU A 226 -3.04 10.73 -9.18
N ALA A 227 -2.55 11.96 -9.33
CA ALA A 227 -1.93 12.41 -10.58
C ALA A 227 -0.67 11.60 -10.93
N LEU A 228 0.11 11.19 -9.92
CA LEU A 228 1.30 10.36 -10.11
C LEU A 228 0.94 8.91 -10.45
N ALA A 229 -0.09 8.36 -9.80
CA ALA A 229 -0.65 7.05 -10.09
C ALA A 229 -1.21 7.01 -11.53
N PHE A 230 -2.05 7.99 -11.89
CA PHE A 230 -2.57 8.16 -13.25
C PHE A 230 -1.46 8.26 -14.30
N GLY A 231 -0.41 9.05 -14.01
CA GLY A 231 0.74 9.19 -14.90
C GLY A 231 1.53 7.89 -15.04
N ALA A 232 1.67 7.10 -13.98
CA ALA A 232 2.37 5.83 -14.01
C ALA A 232 1.60 4.79 -14.84
N GLU A 233 0.30 4.67 -14.60
CA GLU A 233 -0.60 3.77 -15.35
C GLU A 233 -0.64 4.16 -16.84
N SER A 234 -0.79 5.46 -17.12
CA SER A 234 -0.83 5.95 -18.51
C SER A 234 0.48 5.68 -19.26
N LEU A 235 1.64 5.81 -18.58
CA LEU A 235 2.93 5.47 -19.19
C LEU A 235 3.07 3.97 -19.46
N SER A 236 2.49 3.13 -18.58
CA SER A 236 2.46 1.68 -18.73
C SER A 236 1.68 1.26 -19.98
N GLU A 237 0.49 1.84 -20.18
CA GLU A 237 -0.38 1.59 -21.33
C GLU A 237 0.17 2.14 -22.65
N MET A 238 0.95 3.23 -22.60
CA MET A 238 1.69 3.74 -23.76
C MET A 238 2.90 2.87 -24.16
N ASP A 239 3.06 1.71 -23.52
CA ASP A 239 4.16 0.76 -23.69
C ASP A 239 5.55 1.40 -23.42
N ILE A 240 5.58 2.47 -22.63
CA ILE A 240 6.81 3.09 -22.11
C ILE A 240 7.20 2.33 -20.83
N ASN A 241 7.41 1.02 -21.01
CA ASN A 241 7.64 0.08 -19.93
C ASN A 241 9.14 -0.06 -19.65
N PHE A 242 9.68 0.84 -18.82
CA PHE A 242 11.10 0.79 -18.41
C PHE A 242 11.47 -0.42 -17.53
N ALA A 243 10.48 -1.19 -17.05
CA ALA A 243 10.66 -2.22 -16.04
C ALA A 243 9.71 -3.43 -16.18
N VAL A 244 9.24 -3.76 -17.38
CA VAL A 244 8.54 -5.03 -17.59
C VAL A 244 9.54 -6.16 -17.41
N TRP A 245 9.31 -7.00 -16.39
CA TRP A 245 10.13 -8.17 -16.13
C TRP A 245 9.64 -9.32 -17.01
N GLU A 246 9.98 -9.26 -18.29
CA GLU A 246 9.96 -10.44 -19.15
C GLU A 246 11.33 -11.11 -19.08
N THR A 247 11.35 -12.40 -18.75
CA THR A 247 12.58 -13.20 -18.72
C THR A 247 13.11 -13.53 -20.11
N ASP A 248 12.79 -12.76 -21.15
CA ASP A 248 13.30 -12.95 -22.52
C ASP A 248 14.79 -12.59 -22.64
N TYR A 249 15.37 -11.94 -21.61
CA TYR A 249 16.81 -11.72 -21.49
C TYR A 249 17.63 -13.01 -21.35
N ALA A 250 17.02 -14.09 -20.82
CA ALA A 250 17.68 -15.38 -20.72
C ALA A 250 17.82 -16.04 -22.10
N ASP A 251 16.84 -15.83 -22.99
CA ASP A 251 16.80 -16.42 -24.33
C ASP A 251 17.63 -15.61 -25.35
N GLN A 252 17.74 -14.28 -25.22
CA GLN A 252 18.60 -13.45 -26.09
C GLN A 252 20.08 -13.37 -25.67
N TYR A 253 20.39 -13.33 -24.37
CA TYR A 253 21.75 -13.04 -23.87
C TYR A 253 22.36 -14.18 -23.03
N GLY A 254 21.63 -15.28 -22.83
CA GLY A 254 22.12 -16.46 -22.11
C GLY A 254 22.74 -16.09 -20.74
N SER A 255 23.96 -16.57 -20.49
CA SER A 255 24.70 -16.33 -19.24
C SER A 255 25.13 -14.88 -19.01
N ALA A 256 25.09 -14.00 -20.01
CA ALA A 256 25.49 -12.59 -19.86
C ALA A 256 24.46 -11.75 -19.08
N SER A 257 23.18 -12.11 -19.14
CA SER A 257 22.10 -11.48 -18.36
C SER A 257 22.34 -11.58 -16.84
N ILE A 258 22.89 -12.71 -16.39
CA ILE A 258 23.27 -12.96 -14.99
C ILE A 258 24.44 -12.05 -14.57
N TRP A 259 25.42 -11.83 -15.44
CA TRP A 259 26.55 -10.95 -15.13
C TRP A 259 26.15 -9.47 -15.09
N ILE A 260 25.19 -9.05 -15.92
CA ILE A 260 24.65 -7.69 -15.91
C ILE A 260 23.89 -7.41 -14.61
N SER A 261 23.04 -8.35 -14.17
CA SER A 261 22.28 -8.21 -12.92
C SER A 261 23.20 -8.22 -11.69
N ILE A 262 24.21 -9.09 -11.66
CA ILE A 262 25.26 -9.08 -10.62
C ILE A 262 26.04 -7.77 -10.64
N GLY A 263 26.39 -7.26 -11.82
CA GLY A 263 27.09 -5.99 -11.98
C GLY A 263 26.28 -4.79 -11.46
N ALA A 264 24.99 -4.73 -11.79
CA ALA A 264 24.08 -3.71 -11.29
C ALA A 264 23.93 -3.78 -9.76
N ALA A 265 23.74 -4.98 -9.20
CA ALA A 265 23.66 -5.19 -7.76
C ALA A 265 24.96 -4.78 -7.04
N ALA A 266 26.12 -5.11 -7.62
CA ALA A 266 27.42 -4.71 -7.09
C ALA A 266 27.60 -3.19 -7.12
N LEU A 267 27.18 -2.53 -8.20
CA LEU A 267 27.24 -1.07 -8.32
C LEU A 267 26.37 -0.40 -7.25
N VAL A 268 25.13 -0.86 -7.08
CA VAL A 268 24.22 -0.35 -6.03
C VAL A 268 24.83 -0.58 -4.64
N ALA A 269 25.41 -1.74 -4.37
CA ALA A 269 26.09 -2.02 -3.10
C ALA A 269 27.26 -1.08 -2.85
N VAL A 270 28.12 -0.84 -3.86
CA VAL A 270 29.26 0.08 -3.76
C VAL A 270 28.80 1.52 -3.52
N VAL A 271 27.82 2.00 -4.27
CA VAL A 271 27.25 3.35 -4.08
C VAL A 271 26.68 3.50 -2.67
N THR A 272 25.95 2.49 -2.20
CA THR A 272 25.37 2.49 -0.85
C THR A 272 26.47 2.52 0.21
N LEU A 273 27.53 1.72 0.05
CA LEU A 273 28.68 1.73 0.95
C LEU A 273 29.41 3.08 0.96
N LEU A 274 29.58 3.72 -0.20
CA LEU A 274 30.18 5.06 -0.31
C LEU A 274 29.34 6.12 0.40
N ILE A 275 28.02 6.09 0.24
CA ILE A 275 27.08 6.98 0.93
C ILE A 275 27.13 6.76 2.44
N MET A 276 27.13 5.51 2.90
CA MET A 276 27.25 5.17 4.32
C MET A 276 28.59 5.66 4.90
N ARG A 277 29.69 5.51 4.15
CA ARG A 277 31.02 5.97 4.56
C ARG A 277 31.09 7.49 4.62
N ALA A 278 30.50 8.20 3.66
CA ALA A 278 30.39 9.66 3.64
C ALA A 278 29.56 10.20 4.81
N LYS A 279 28.43 9.56 5.14
CA LYS A 279 27.61 9.92 6.32
C LYS A 279 28.31 9.63 7.65
N ARG A 280 29.06 8.53 7.75
CA ARG A 280 29.85 8.19 8.95
C ARG A 280 30.96 9.22 9.22
N ASN A 281 31.58 9.76 8.19
CA ASN A 281 32.58 10.83 8.35
C ASN A 281 31.96 12.16 8.76
N LYS A 282 30.72 12.47 8.34
CA LYS A 282 29.97 13.66 8.78
C LYS A 282 29.55 13.60 10.26
N ASN A 283 29.26 12.41 10.80
CA ASN A 283 28.92 12.24 12.22
C ASN A 283 30.12 12.30 13.17
N LYS A 284 31.36 12.20 12.68
CA LYS A 284 32.56 12.36 13.50
C LYS A 284 32.92 13.84 13.77
N THR A 285 32.38 14.78 12.99
CA THR A 285 32.69 16.21 13.11
C THR A 285 31.73 16.99 14.00
N VAL A 286 30.77 16.34 14.67
CA VAL A 286 29.90 16.99 15.68
C VAL A 286 30.02 16.23 17.01
N PRO A 287 30.77 16.76 18.00
CA PRO A 287 30.85 16.14 19.30
C PRO A 287 29.62 16.50 20.15
N GLY A 288 28.92 15.46 20.66
CA GLY A 288 28.12 15.52 21.88
C GLY A 288 26.62 15.77 21.74
N THR A 289 25.83 14.70 21.86
CA THR A 289 24.65 14.58 22.76
C THR A 289 24.01 13.20 22.53
N GLU A 290 24.70 12.15 22.96
CA GLU A 290 24.12 10.82 23.05
C GLU A 290 23.28 10.76 24.33
N ASN A 291 21.98 11.04 24.20
CA ASN A 291 21.02 10.83 25.27
C ASN A 291 20.96 9.32 25.58
N ARG A 292 21.41 8.96 26.78
CA ARG A 292 21.25 7.62 27.36
C ARG A 292 19.75 7.35 27.58
N PRO A 293 19.18 6.25 27.08
CA PRO A 293 17.79 5.94 27.33
C PRO A 293 17.68 5.00 28.54
N TYR A 294 17.56 5.52 29.76
CA TYR A 294 16.87 4.88 30.90
C TYR A 294 16.68 5.90 32.04
N ALA A 295 15.50 6.52 32.08
CA ALA A 295 14.82 7.00 33.28
C ALA A 295 13.33 7.21 32.92
#